data_AF-A0A6N9IV19-F1
#
_entry.id   AF-A0A6N9IV19-F1
#
_cell.length_a   1.000
_cell.length_b   1.000
_cell.length_c   1.000
_cell.angle_alpha   90.00
_cell.angle_beta   90.00
_cell.angle_gamma   90.00
#
_symmetry.space_group_name_H-M   'P 1'
#
loop_
_entity.id
_entity.type
_entity.pdbx_description
1 polymer ?
#
loop_
_entity_poly.entity_id
_entity_poly.type
_entity_poly.pdbx_seq_one_letter_code
_entity_poly.pdbx_strand_id
1 'polypeptide(L)'
;MADNSRYQKIFLLSLGFFLLLVMMAIFHENGILNAYQLEQEQIKLKSENENLRIRNEKLRLEIAGLKSDPYEIEKIAREKLNLIKPGDRVYHIVQTQK
;
A
#
# COMPACT_ATOMS: atom_id res chain seq x y z
N MET A 1 33.54 16.00 57.20
CA MET A 1 32.40 16.42 56.35
C MET A 1 32.79 16.64 54.88
N ALA A 2 33.70 15.83 54.29
CA ALA A 2 34.08 15.97 52.87
C ALA A 2 33.61 14.81 51.98
N ASP A 3 33.06 13.75 52.57
CA ASP A 3 32.79 12.49 51.86
C ASP A 3 31.50 12.55 51.01
N ASN A 4 30.44 13.18 51.53
CA ASN A 4 29.18 13.37 50.79
C ASN A 4 29.36 14.08 49.43
N SER A 5 30.29 15.03 49.33
CA SER A 5 30.52 15.77 48.08
C SER A 5 31.11 14.89 46.98
N ARG A 6 31.91 13.87 47.34
CA ARG A 6 32.51 12.95 46.38
C ARG A 6 31.47 11.98 45.84
N TYR A 7 30.64 11.40 46.71
CA TYR A 7 29.54 10.51 46.30
C TYR A 7 28.48 11.25 45.48
N GLN A 8 28.14 12.50 45.83
CA GLN A 8 27.23 13.31 45.03
C GLN A 8 27.79 13.56 43.63
N LYS A 9 29.08 13.88 43.49
CA LYS A 9 29.72 14.05 42.18
C LYS A 9 29.73 12.77 41.35
N ILE A 10 30.05 11.62 41.98
CA ILE A 10 30.03 10.31 41.31
C ILE A 10 28.60 9.95 40.88
N PHE A 11 27.62 10.22 41.74
CA PHE A 11 26.21 9.99 41.43
C PHE A 11 25.74 10.87 40.26
N LEU A 12 26.06 12.16 40.26
CA LEU A 12 25.77 13.06 39.14
C LEU A 12 26.43 12.61 37.83
N LEU A 13 27.68 12.16 37.90
CA LEU A 13 28.41 11.64 36.73
C LEU A 13 27.74 10.37 36.18
N SER A 14 27.39 9.43 37.06
CA SER A 14 26.70 8.19 36.71
C SER A 14 25.32 8.47 36.12
N LEU A 15 24.56 9.39 36.71
CA LEU A 15 23.25 9.80 36.22
C LEU A 15 23.34 10.47 34.84
N GLY A 16 24.33 11.33 34.64
CA GLY A 16 24.59 11.94 33.33
C GLY A 16 24.98 10.91 32.27
N PHE A 17 25.83 9.94 32.62
CA PHE A 17 26.20 8.85 31.73
C PHE A 17 24.99 7.97 31.37
N PHE A 18 24.14 7.65 32.34
CA PHE A 18 22.91 6.90 32.11
C PHE A 18 21.95 7.65 31.19
N LEU A 19 21.73 8.95 31.41
CA LEU A 19 20.91 9.79 30.54
C LEU A 19 21.46 9.84 29.10
N LEU A 20 22.79 9.90 28.94
CA LEU A 20 23.43 9.88 27.64
C LEU A 20 23.23 8.54 26.91
N LEU A 21 23.30 7.41 27.62
CA LEU A 21 22.99 6.09 27.05
C LEU A 21 21.52 6.00 26.61
N VAL A 22 20.59 6.51 27.42
CA VAL A 22 19.16 6.54 27.07
C VAL A 22 18.92 7.43 25.85
N MET A 23 19.54 8.60 25.78
CA MET A 23 19.47 9.45 24.58
C MET A 23 20.04 8.74 23.36
N MET A 24 21.20 8.09 23.45
CA MET A 24 21.73 7.33 22.32
C MET A 24 20.79 6.21 21.88
N ALA A 25 20.21 5.46 22.82
CA ALA A 25 19.29 4.37 22.49
C ALA A 25 18.01 4.86 21.76
N ILE A 26 17.55 6.08 22.07
CA ILE A 26 16.36 6.69 21.45
C ILE A 26 16.69 7.35 20.11
N PHE A 27 17.79 8.10 20.02
CA PHE A 27 18.14 8.94 18.88
C PHE A 27 19.09 8.27 17.87
N HIS A 28 19.51 7.03 18.08
CA HIS A 28 20.29 6.30 17.08
C HIS A 28 19.43 5.99 15.84
N GLU A 29 20.05 5.98 14.65
CA GLU A 29 19.36 5.80 13.36
C GLU A 29 18.50 4.53 13.29
N ASN A 30 18.91 3.48 14.02
CA ASN A 30 18.19 2.22 14.19
C ASN A 30 17.62 2.06 15.61
N GLY A 31 17.22 3.16 16.25
CA GLY A 31 16.65 3.16 17.59
C GLY A 31 15.35 2.36 17.67
N ILE A 32 14.95 2.05 18.90
CA ILE A 32 13.78 1.21 19.20
C ILE A 32 12.49 1.76 18.59
N LEU A 33 12.37 3.09 18.49
CA LEU A 33 11.22 3.75 17.89
C LEU A 33 11.10 3.47 16.39
N ASN A 34 12.21 3.55 15.64
CA ASN A 34 12.23 3.28 14.20
C ASN A 34 11.93 1.81 13.91
N ALA A 35 12.49 0.90 14.70
CA ALA A 35 12.20 -0.54 14.57
C ALA A 35 10.70 -0.83 14.76
N TYR A 36 10.08 -0.23 15.78
CA TYR A 36 8.65 -0.40 16.03
C TYR A 36 7.78 0.19 14.91
N GLN A 37 8.10 1.40 14.43
CA GLN A 37 7.37 2.01 13.31
C GLN A 37 7.50 1.19 12.02
N LEU A 38 8.70 0.69 11.74
CA LEU A 38 8.96 -0.14 10.57
C LEU A 38 8.19 -1.46 10.64
N GLU A 39 8.13 -2.08 11.81
CA GLU A 39 7.33 -3.30 12.01
C GLU A 39 5.83 -3.05 11.75
N GLN A 40 5.29 -1.95 12.28
CA GLN A 40 3.90 -1.54 12.03
C GLN A 40 3.64 -1.27 10.54
N GLU A 41 4.55 -0.58 9.87
CA GLU A 41 4.44 -0.31 8.44
C GLU A 41 4.49 -1.60 7.61
N GLN A 42 5.37 -2.54 7.95
CA GLN A 42 5.40 -3.84 7.30
C GLN A 42 4.10 -4.61 7.48
N ILE A 43 3.52 -4.63 8.68
CA ILE A 43 2.23 -5.29 8.94
C ILE A 43 1.13 -4.66 8.08
N LYS A 44 1.08 -3.32 8.04
CA LYS A 44 0.11 -2.58 7.22
C LYS A 44 0.25 -2.91 5.74
N LEU A 45 1.46 -2.84 5.20
CA LEU A 45 1.73 -3.13 3.79
C LEU A 45 1.39 -4.58 3.42
N LYS A 46 1.69 -5.54 4.31
CA LYS A 46 1.30 -6.95 4.10
C LYS A 46 -0.22 -7.10 4.03
N SER A 47 -0.94 -6.48 4.96
CA SER A 47 -2.42 -6.50 4.95
C SER A 47 -3.00 -5.85 3.69
N GLU A 48 -2.43 -4.73 3.25
CA GLU A 48 -2.86 -4.06 2.03
C GLU A 48 -2.60 -4.92 0.78
N ASN A 49 -1.45 -5.59 0.73
CA ASN A 49 -1.09 -6.49 -0.37
C ASN A 49 -2.07 -7.68 -0.46
N GLU A 50 -2.38 -8.32 0.67
CA GLU A 50 -3.36 -9.41 0.72
C GLU A 50 -4.76 -8.93 0.25
N ASN A 51 -5.20 -7.76 0.70
CA ASN A 51 -6.45 -7.17 0.23
C ASN A 51 -6.44 -6.89 -1.27
N LEU A 52 -5.33 -6.37 -1.81
CA LEU A 52 -5.16 -6.13 -3.24
C LEU A 52 -5.17 -7.45 -4.03
N ARG A 53 -4.55 -8.50 -3.51
CA ARG A 53 -4.53 -9.84 -4.12
C ARG A 53 -5.94 -10.39 -4.25
N ILE A 54 -6.71 -10.38 -3.17
CA ILE A 54 -8.11 -10.84 -3.16
C ILE A 54 -8.96 -10.03 -4.16
N ARG A 55 -8.80 -8.70 -4.19
CA ARG A 55 -9.49 -7.86 -5.19
C ARG A 55 -9.11 -8.22 -6.62
N ASN A 56 -7.81 -8.45 -6.87
CA ASN A 56 -7.32 -8.87 -8.18
C ASN A 56 -7.93 -10.21 -8.62
N GLU A 57 -7.96 -11.20 -7.73
CA GLU A 57 -8.58 -12.50 -8.02
C GLU A 57 -10.06 -12.36 -8.34
N LYS A 58 -10.81 -11.57 -7.56
CA LYS A 58 -12.22 -11.29 -7.84
C LYS A 58 -12.42 -10.65 -9.22
N LEU A 59 -11.62 -9.63 -9.55
CA LEU A 59 -11.69 -8.96 -10.85
C LEU A 59 -11.33 -9.92 -11.99
N ARG A 60 -10.35 -10.80 -11.80
CA ARG A 60 -10.00 -11.83 -12.79
C ARG A 60 -11.14 -12.79 -13.04
N LEU A 61 -11.84 -13.23 -11.99
CA LEU A 61 -13.02 -14.09 -12.11
C LEU A 61 -14.17 -13.37 -12.83
N GLU A 62 -14.40 -12.09 -12.53
CA GLU A 62 -15.39 -11.27 -13.22
C GLU A 62 -15.05 -11.10 -14.70
N ILE A 63 -13.80 -10.79 -15.04
CA ILE A 63 -13.32 -10.73 -16.41
C ILE A 63 -13.47 -12.08 -17.11
N ALA A 64 -13.15 -13.18 -16.43
CA ALA A 64 -13.32 -14.52 -16.99
C ALA A 64 -14.79 -14.82 -17.27
N GLY A 65 -15.71 -14.46 -16.37
CA GLY A 65 -17.16 -14.59 -16.58
C GLY A 65 -17.67 -13.73 -17.74
N LEU A 66 -17.21 -12.48 -17.86
CA LEU A 66 -17.54 -11.59 -18.98
C LEU A 66 -16.96 -12.08 -20.32
N LYS A 67 -15.83 -12.79 -20.29
CA LYS A 67 -15.16 -13.34 -21.48
C LYS A 67 -15.56 -14.78 -21.81
N SER A 68 -16.24 -15.50 -20.92
CA SER A 68 -16.56 -16.91 -21.16
C SER A 68 -17.68 -17.11 -22.19
N ASP A 69 -18.52 -16.09 -22.42
CA ASP A 69 -19.53 -16.13 -23.47
C ASP A 69 -19.06 -15.35 -24.72
N PRO A 70 -18.85 -16.01 -25.87
CA PRO A 70 -18.55 -15.35 -27.13
C PRO A 70 -19.53 -14.24 -27.51
N TYR A 71 -20.79 -14.34 -27.09
CA TYR A 71 -21.81 -13.33 -27.33
C TYR A 71 -21.52 -12.03 -26.56
N GLU A 72 -21.14 -12.12 -25.29
CA GLU A 72 -20.82 -10.94 -24.47
C GLU A 72 -19.53 -10.25 -24.95
N ILE A 73 -18.56 -11.03 -25.44
CA ILE A 73 -17.36 -10.48 -26.11
C ILE A 73 -17.76 -9.70 -27.37
N GLU A 74 -18.59 -10.28 -28.23
CA GLU A 74 -19.04 -9.63 -29.47
C GLU A 74 -19.85 -8.37 -29.19
N LYS A 75 -20.70 -8.41 -28.16
CA LYS A 75 -21.47 -7.26 -27.70
C LYS A 75 -20.57 -6.11 -27.26
N ILE A 76 -19.58 -6.36 -26.39
CA ILE A 76 -18.63 -5.32 -25.96
C ILE A 76 -17.82 -4.79 -27.16
N ALA A 77 -17.37 -5.67 -28.05
CA ALA A 77 -16.62 -5.30 -29.24
C ALA A 77 -17.43 -4.37 -30.16
N ARG A 78 -18.70 -4.67 -30.42
CA ARG A 78 -19.56 -3.87 -31.29
C ARG A 78 -20.08 -2.60 -30.61
N GLU A 79 -20.54 -2.67 -29.36
CA GLU A 79 -21.21 -1.54 -28.67
C GLU A 79 -20.25 -0.54 -28.04
N LYS A 80 -19.18 -1.01 -27.40
CA LYS A 80 -18.25 -0.13 -26.68
C LYS A 80 -17.03 0.26 -27.49
N LEU A 81 -16.55 -0.67 -28.32
CA LEU A 81 -15.32 -0.48 -29.08
C LEU A 81 -15.56 -0.19 -30.57
N ASN A 82 -16.82 -0.24 -31.05
CA ASN A 82 -17.21 -0.05 -32.44
C ASN A 82 -16.39 -0.90 -33.44
N LEU A 83 -15.96 -2.09 -33.00
CA LEU A 83 -15.21 -3.03 -33.83
C LEU A 83 -16.17 -3.74 -34.80
N ILE A 84 -15.70 -3.91 -36.04
CA ILE A 84 -16.44 -4.54 -37.14
C ILE A 84 -15.62 -5.68 -37.73
N LYS A 85 -16.28 -6.77 -38.12
CA LYS A 85 -15.63 -7.91 -38.78
C LYS A 85 -15.47 -7.61 -40.28
N PRO A 86 -14.44 -8.17 -40.95
CA PRO A 86 -14.32 -8.07 -42.41
C PRO A 86 -15.59 -8.56 -43.10
N GLY A 87 -16.23 -7.71 -43.89
CA GLY A 87 -17.50 -8.00 -44.59
C GLY A 87 -18.76 -7.40 -43.94
N ASP A 88 -18.68 -6.80 -42.76
CA ASP A 88 -19.80 -6.09 -42.13
C ASP A 88 -20.20 -4.83 -42.91
N ARG A 89 -21.51 -4.53 -42.97
CA ARG A 89 -22.06 -3.30 -43.56
C ARG A 89 -22.47 -2.34 -42.44
N VAL A 90 -21.85 -1.15 -42.41
CA VAL A 90 -22.12 -0.12 -41.40
C VAL A 90 -23.24 0.80 -41.88
N TYR A 91 -24.25 0.99 -41.03
CA TYR A 91 -25.34 1.95 -41.27
C TYR A 91 -25.26 3.08 -40.25
N HIS A 92 -25.18 4.32 -40.74
CA HIS A 92 -25.31 5.50 -39.89
C HIS A 92 -26.74 5.99 -39.95
N ILE A 93 -27.42 5.97 -38.80
CA ILE A 93 -28.76 6.53 -38.67
C ILE A 93 -28.59 8.05 -38.61
N VAL A 94 -28.85 8.72 -39.73
CA VAL A 94 -28.95 10.18 -39.76
C VAL A 94 -30.34 10.58 -39.29
N GLN A 95 -30.42 11.43 -38.27
CA GLN A 95 -31.70 12.00 -37.87
C GLN A 95 -32.09 13.03 -38.93
N THR A 96 -33.15 12.75 -39.70
CA THR A 96 -33.76 13.72 -40.60
C THR A 96 -34.23 14.90 -39.76
N GLN A 97 -33.56 16.05 -39.88
CA GLN A 97 -34.06 17.28 -39.30
C GLN A 97 -35.43 17.59 -39.91
N LYS A 98 -36.41 17.82 -39.04
CA LYS A 98 -37.78 18.16 -39.39
C LYS A 98 -37.95 19.66 -39.47
#